data_AF-A0A3D0D2L4-F1
#
_entry.id   AF-A0A3D0D2L4-F1
#
_cell.length_a   1.000
_cell.length_b   1.000
_cell.length_c   1.000
_cell.angle_alpha   90.00
_cell.angle_beta   90.00
_cell.angle_gamma   90.00
#
_symmetry.space_group_name_H-M   'P 1'
#
loop_
_entity.id
_entity.type
_entity.pdbx_description
1 polymer ?
#
loop_
_entity_poly.entity_id
_entity_poly.type
_entity_poly.pdbx_seq_one_letter_code
_entity_poly.pdbx_strand_id
1 'polypeptide(L)'
;MSVSHERSQEANEYMKERMLFTPRMFQVINTVAPEVGERFADFYNSVWADGALPRKVKELIFTAVGVSYRSPACLIHIIPAIEAGATDEEIFEAVAVGMLAAGFVPNGPGIPYAFQYAVKVLEIAQKYRAGEPWEYIKPHEFRV
;
A
#
# COMPACT_ATOMS: atom_id res chain seq x y z
N MET A 1 -10.95 -26.54 -11.59
CA MET A 1 -10.55 -26.20 -12.97
C MET A 1 -9.29 -25.36 -12.87
N SER A 2 -8.24 -25.64 -13.65
CA SER A 2 -7.02 -24.83 -13.64
C SER A 2 -7.27 -23.53 -14.40
N VAL A 3 -7.03 -22.39 -13.76
CA VAL A 3 -7.07 -21.07 -14.40
C VAL A 3 -5.88 -20.96 -15.36
N SER A 4 -6.08 -20.45 -16.57
CA SER A 4 -4.99 -20.25 -17.53
C SER A 4 -4.10 -19.08 -17.10
N HIS A 5 -2.83 -19.10 -17.53
CA HIS A 5 -1.92 -17.98 -17.27
C HIS A 5 -2.47 -16.66 -17.82
N GLU A 6 -2.97 -16.67 -19.06
CA GLU A 6 -3.62 -15.53 -19.71
C GLU A 6 -4.75 -14.95 -18.85
N ARG A 7 -5.68 -15.79 -18.36
CA ARG A 7 -6.80 -15.34 -17.54
C ARG A 7 -6.35 -14.69 -16.22
N SER A 8 -5.29 -15.23 -15.61
CA SER A 8 -4.71 -14.63 -14.39
C SER A 8 -4.05 -13.28 -14.66
N GLN A 9 -3.44 -13.08 -15.84
CA GLN A 9 -2.86 -11.80 -16.23
C GLN A 9 -3.93 -10.77 -16.56
N GLU A 10 -5.01 -11.16 -17.23
CA GLU A 10 -6.17 -10.28 -17.45
C GLU A 10 -6.73 -9.75 -16.13
N ALA A 11 -6.86 -10.61 -15.11
CA ALA A 11 -7.28 -10.17 -13.79
C ALA A 11 -6.25 -9.22 -13.15
N ASN A 12 -4.95 -9.49 -13.28
CA ASN A 12 -3.91 -8.59 -12.76
C ASN A 12 -3.99 -7.20 -13.40
N GLU A 13 -4.18 -7.10 -14.71
CA GLU A 13 -4.32 -5.82 -15.41
C GLU A 13 -5.63 -5.12 -15.05
N TYR A 14 -6.75 -5.85 -14.97
CA TYR A 14 -8.03 -5.31 -14.50
C TYR A 14 -7.93 -4.67 -13.11
N MET A 15 -7.20 -5.34 -12.20
CA MET A 15 -6.92 -4.80 -10.87
C MET A 15 -6.04 -3.56 -10.97
N LYS A 16 -4.96 -3.58 -11.76
CA LYS A 16 -4.06 -2.45 -11.93
C LYS A 16 -4.78 -1.20 -12.44
N GLU A 17 -5.69 -1.33 -13.41
CA GLU A 17 -6.49 -0.22 -13.93
C GLU A 17 -7.35 0.46 -12.85
N ARG A 18 -7.94 -0.32 -11.94
CA ARG A 18 -8.85 0.18 -10.89
C ARG A 18 -8.13 0.58 -9.61
N MET A 19 -7.07 -0.13 -9.28
CA MET A 19 -6.34 0.01 -8.02
C MET A 19 -5.05 0.81 -8.17
N LEU A 20 -4.63 1.15 -9.39
CA LEU A 20 -3.33 1.73 -9.76
C LEU A 20 -2.13 0.80 -9.50
N PHE A 21 -2.35 -0.39 -8.96
CA PHE A 21 -1.34 -1.42 -8.77
C PHE A 21 -2.01 -2.77 -8.53
N THR A 22 -1.24 -3.85 -8.66
CA THR A 22 -1.70 -5.20 -8.33
C THR A 22 -0.91 -5.72 -7.13
N PRO A 23 -1.53 -5.83 -5.94
CA PRO A 23 -0.85 -6.33 -4.74
C PRO A 23 -0.31 -7.76 -4.95
N ARG A 24 0.83 -8.08 -4.32
CA ARG A 24 1.47 -9.41 -4.48
C ARG A 24 0.54 -10.56 -4.09
N MET A 25 -0.28 -10.40 -3.05
CA MET A 25 -1.24 -11.43 -2.67
C MET A 25 -2.25 -11.72 -3.78
N PHE A 26 -2.66 -10.70 -4.54
CA PHE A 26 -3.59 -10.89 -5.64
C PHE A 26 -2.94 -11.46 -6.89
N GLN A 27 -1.65 -11.22 -7.12
CA GLN A 27 -0.90 -11.94 -8.17
C GLN A 27 -0.98 -13.46 -7.99
N VAL A 28 -1.04 -13.94 -6.73
CA VAL A 28 -1.23 -15.35 -6.41
C VAL A 28 -2.71 -15.75 -6.47
N ILE A 29 -3.61 -15.01 -5.83
CA ILE A 29 -5.06 -15.31 -5.83
C ILE A 29 -5.60 -15.40 -7.26
N ASN A 30 -5.16 -14.53 -8.16
CA ASN A 30 -5.63 -14.48 -9.54
C ASN A 30 -5.22 -15.73 -10.36
N THR A 31 -4.21 -16.49 -9.92
CA THR A 31 -3.87 -17.80 -10.52
C THR A 31 -4.83 -18.92 -10.14
N VAL A 32 -5.70 -18.69 -9.16
CA VAL A 32 -6.64 -19.69 -8.63
C VAL A 32 -8.10 -19.25 -8.78
N ALA A 33 -8.38 -17.97 -8.54
CA ALA A 33 -9.72 -17.38 -8.52
C ALA A 33 -9.68 -15.91 -9.03
N PRO A 34 -9.43 -15.68 -10.33
CA PRO A 34 -9.30 -14.33 -10.91
C PRO A 34 -10.53 -13.44 -10.68
N GLU A 35 -11.73 -14.02 -10.66
CA GLU A 35 -12.97 -13.30 -10.38
C GLU A 35 -13.03 -12.70 -8.97
N VAL A 36 -12.28 -13.28 -8.01
CA VAL A 36 -12.17 -12.73 -6.65
C VAL A 36 -11.32 -11.46 -6.66
N GLY A 37 -10.22 -11.44 -7.43
CA GLY A 37 -9.39 -10.26 -7.61
C GLY A 37 -10.15 -9.11 -8.27
N GLU A 38 -10.92 -9.40 -9.32
CA GLU A 38 -11.74 -8.41 -10.04
C GLU A 38 -12.79 -7.79 -9.11
N ARG A 39 -13.53 -8.62 -8.36
CA ARG A 39 -14.52 -8.12 -7.38
C ARG A 39 -13.88 -7.30 -6.27
N PHE A 40 -12.69 -7.69 -5.81
CA PHE A 40 -11.95 -6.89 -4.84
C PHE A 40 -11.54 -5.53 -5.42
N ALA A 41 -11.08 -5.49 -6.67
CA ALA A 41 -10.71 -4.24 -7.34
C ALA A 41 -11.92 -3.31 -7.51
N ASP A 42 -13.10 -3.84 -7.81
CA ASP A 42 -14.33 -3.04 -7.89
C ASP A 42 -14.69 -2.45 -6.52
N PHE A 43 -14.65 -3.26 -5.45
CA PHE A 43 -14.88 -2.78 -4.09
C PHE A 43 -13.84 -1.73 -3.68
N TYR A 44 -12.56 -2.01 -3.89
CA TYR A 44 -11.47 -1.08 -3.60
C TYR A 44 -11.69 0.24 -4.33
N ASN A 45 -11.94 0.21 -5.63
CA ASN A 45 -12.14 1.43 -6.41
C ASN A 45 -13.37 2.23 -5.95
N SER A 46 -14.43 1.58 -5.46
CA SER A 46 -15.60 2.30 -4.92
C SER A 46 -15.27 3.20 -3.72
N VAL A 47 -14.21 2.87 -2.97
CA VAL A 47 -13.74 3.67 -1.83
C VAL A 47 -12.62 4.64 -2.25
N TRP A 48 -11.70 4.20 -3.12
CA TRP A 48 -10.49 4.95 -3.49
C TRP A 48 -10.64 5.90 -4.67
N ALA A 49 -11.63 5.71 -5.55
CA ALA A 49 -11.88 6.62 -6.67
C ALA A 49 -12.06 8.07 -6.21
N ASP A 50 -11.80 9.01 -7.11
CA ASP A 50 -11.97 10.44 -6.83
C ASP A 50 -13.40 10.76 -6.39
N GLY A 51 -13.51 11.64 -5.40
CA GLY A 51 -14.78 12.15 -4.89
C GLY A 51 -14.54 13.47 -4.17
N ALA A 52 -15.17 13.68 -3.01
CA ALA A 52 -14.92 14.87 -2.19
C ALA A 52 -13.44 15.01 -1.77
N LEU A 53 -12.75 13.87 -1.59
CA LEU A 53 -11.30 13.80 -1.50
C LEU A 53 -10.75 13.15 -2.76
N PRO A 54 -9.69 13.71 -3.38
CA PRO A 54 -8.96 13.04 -4.44
C PRO A 54 -8.36 11.72 -3.96
N ARG A 55 -8.23 10.75 -4.86
CA ARG A 55 -7.60 9.45 -4.59
C ARG A 55 -6.24 9.60 -3.95
N LYS A 56 -5.40 10.48 -4.49
CA LYS A 56 -4.07 10.82 -3.94
C LYS A 56 -4.13 11.11 -2.44
N VAL A 57 -5.09 11.93 -2.02
CA VAL A 57 -5.27 12.31 -0.62
C VAL A 57 -5.69 11.11 0.23
N LYS A 58 -6.60 10.28 -0.28
CA LYS A 58 -7.03 9.05 0.41
C LYS A 58 -5.87 8.07 0.61
N GLU A 59 -5.04 7.87 -0.42
CA GLU A 59 -3.87 6.98 -0.34
C GLU A 59 -2.81 7.50 0.64
N LEU A 60 -2.54 8.81 0.65
CA LEU A 60 -1.63 9.43 1.61
C LEU A 60 -2.13 9.29 3.06
N ILE A 61 -3.43 9.52 3.29
CA ILE A 61 -4.07 9.28 4.60
C ILE A 61 -3.89 7.81 5.02
N PHE A 62 -4.20 6.86 4.13
CA PHE A 62 -4.11 5.45 4.46
C PHE A 62 -2.65 4.99 4.67
N THR A 63 -1.70 5.58 3.96
CA THR A 63 -0.27 5.37 4.18
C THR A 63 0.14 5.86 5.58
N ALA A 64 -0.32 7.03 6.00
CA ALA A 64 -0.09 7.55 7.35
C ALA A 64 -0.68 6.63 8.44
N VAL A 65 -1.87 6.07 8.22
CA VAL A 65 -2.48 5.04 9.08
C VAL A 65 -1.63 3.76 9.10
N GLY A 66 -1.11 3.34 7.95
CA GLY A 66 -0.20 2.20 7.85
C GLY A 66 1.07 2.38 8.68
N VAL A 67 1.65 3.58 8.68
CA VAL A 67 2.79 3.95 9.52
C VAL A 67 2.41 3.96 11.00
N SER A 68 1.30 4.59 11.37
CA SER A 68 0.89 4.73 12.78
C SER A 68 0.50 3.39 13.42
N TYR A 69 -0.09 2.49 12.63
CA TYR A 69 -0.43 1.13 13.06
C TYR A 69 0.72 0.14 12.90
N ARG A 70 1.80 0.54 12.21
CA ARG A 70 2.94 -0.31 11.86
C ARG A 70 2.49 -1.56 11.09
N SER A 71 1.68 -1.36 10.05
CA SER A 71 1.18 -2.43 9.17
C SER A 71 2.03 -2.54 7.91
N PRO A 72 2.82 -3.62 7.73
CA PRO A 72 3.63 -3.81 6.53
C PRO A 72 2.78 -3.89 5.25
N ALA A 73 1.58 -4.45 5.35
CA ALA A 73 0.65 -4.59 4.23
C ALA A 73 0.00 -3.27 3.83
N CYS A 74 -0.02 -2.26 4.71
CA CYS A 74 -0.60 -0.95 4.40
C CYS A 74 0.42 0.03 3.80
N LEU A 75 1.72 -0.17 4.04
CA LEU A 75 2.75 0.75 3.53
C LEU A 75 2.78 0.83 2.00
N ILE A 76 2.39 -0.24 1.33
CA ILE A 76 2.35 -0.34 -0.13
C ILE A 76 1.33 0.59 -0.80
N HIS A 77 0.43 1.22 -0.04
CA HIS A 77 -0.45 2.28 -0.54
C HIS A 77 0.32 3.53 -1.00
N ILE A 78 1.61 3.60 -0.69
CA ILE A 78 2.50 4.58 -1.30
C ILE A 78 2.57 4.46 -2.83
N ILE A 79 2.42 3.25 -3.37
CA ILE A 79 2.48 3.00 -4.82
C ILE A 79 1.29 3.63 -5.54
N PRO A 80 0.02 3.31 -5.21
CA PRO A 80 -1.10 3.98 -5.83
C PRO A 80 -1.16 5.48 -5.47
N ALA A 81 -0.57 5.94 -4.35
CA ALA A 81 -0.39 7.37 -4.10
C ALA A 81 0.51 8.03 -5.15
N ILE A 82 1.65 7.41 -5.47
CA ILE A 82 2.58 7.87 -6.50
C ILE A 82 1.93 7.88 -7.89
N GLU A 83 1.22 6.80 -8.24
CA GLU A 83 0.47 6.70 -9.50
C GLU A 83 -0.65 7.75 -9.58
N ALA A 84 -1.23 8.15 -8.44
CA ALA A 84 -2.18 9.25 -8.34
C ALA A 84 -1.52 10.64 -8.28
N GLY A 85 -0.20 10.75 -8.44
CA GLY A 85 0.53 12.01 -8.52
C GLY A 85 1.04 12.57 -7.19
N ALA A 86 1.21 11.74 -6.16
CA ALA A 86 1.89 12.17 -4.92
C ALA A 86 3.34 12.56 -5.18
N THR A 87 3.77 13.70 -4.64
CA THR A 87 5.19 14.11 -4.62
C THR A 87 5.91 13.53 -3.40
N ASP A 88 7.24 13.53 -3.41
CA ASP A 88 8.03 13.02 -2.30
C ASP A 88 7.84 13.87 -1.04
N GLU A 89 7.59 15.18 -1.19
CA GLU A 89 7.25 16.10 -0.11
C GLU A 89 5.89 15.76 0.51
N GLU A 90 4.85 15.52 -0.31
CA GLU A 90 3.53 15.11 0.17
C GLU A 90 3.59 13.77 0.92
N ILE A 91 4.39 12.83 0.41
CA ILE A 91 4.65 11.53 1.04
C ILE A 91 5.33 11.74 2.40
N PHE A 92 6.39 12.55 2.45
CA PHE A 92 7.12 12.84 3.67
C PHE A 92 6.20 13.46 4.75
N GLU A 93 5.40 14.45 4.39
CA GLU A 93 4.45 15.08 5.31
C GLU A 93 3.42 14.06 5.84
N ALA A 94 2.86 13.22 4.97
CA ALA A 94 1.90 12.20 5.38
C ALA A 94 2.50 11.18 6.35
N VAL A 95 3.70 10.65 6.05
CA VAL A 95 4.35 9.69 6.96
C VAL A 95 4.79 10.35 8.26
N ALA A 96 5.16 11.64 8.26
CA ALA A 96 5.47 12.39 9.46
C ALA A 96 4.28 12.50 10.42
N VAL A 97 3.08 12.76 9.89
CA VAL A 97 1.85 12.71 10.68
C VAL A 97 1.60 11.30 11.22
N GLY A 98 1.77 10.26 10.39
CA GLY A 98 1.65 8.87 10.82
C GLY A 98 2.61 8.48 11.95
N MET A 99 3.86 8.96 11.89
CA MET A 99 4.85 8.75 12.95
C MET A 99 4.41 9.34 14.28
N LEU A 100 3.91 10.59 14.29
CA LEU A 100 3.44 11.24 15.51
C LEU A 100 2.17 10.59 16.06
N ALA A 101 1.26 10.17 15.17
CA ALA A 101 0.02 9.49 15.53
C ALA A 101 0.24 8.11 16.19
N ALA A 102 1.42 7.49 16.02
CA ALA A 102 1.79 6.27 16.73
C ALA A 102 1.88 6.46 18.25
N GLY A 103 2.04 7.70 18.72
CA GLY A 103 2.07 8.05 20.12
C GLY A 103 3.29 7.53 20.89
N PHE A 104 3.36 7.90 22.16
CA PHE A 104 4.32 7.33 23.12
C PHE A 104 3.62 6.21 23.88
N VAL A 105 4.06 4.97 23.64
CA VAL A 105 3.51 3.78 24.31
C VAL A 105 4.56 3.23 25.27
N PRO A 106 4.39 3.36 26.60
CA PRO A 106 5.28 2.72 27.56
C PRO A 106 5.31 1.21 27.32
N ASN A 107 6.51 0.65 27.15
CA ASN A 107 6.72 -0.77 26.85
C ASN A 107 6.02 -1.29 25.58
N GLY A 108 5.68 -0.41 24.63
CA GLY A 108 5.00 -0.79 23.38
C GLY A 108 5.61 -0.15 22.15
N PRO A 109 5.15 -0.55 20.95
CA PRO A 109 5.69 -0.05 19.70
C PRO A 109 5.16 1.35 19.40
N GLY A 110 5.69 2.38 20.06
CA GLY A 110 5.33 3.79 19.81
C GLY A 110 6.12 4.42 18.67
N ILE A 111 6.33 5.74 18.76
CA ILE A 111 7.09 6.56 17.81
C ILE A 111 8.40 5.92 17.29
N PRO A 112 9.30 5.36 18.12
CA PRO A 112 10.57 4.80 17.61
C PRO A 112 10.39 3.72 16.54
N TYR A 113 9.33 2.93 16.62
CA TYR A 113 9.02 1.92 15.62
C TYR A 113 8.36 2.53 14.39
N ALA A 114 7.47 3.51 14.58
CA ALA A 114 6.83 4.19 13.46
C ALA A 114 7.86 4.88 12.53
N PHE A 115 9.01 5.34 13.07
CA PHE A 115 10.13 5.80 12.25
C PHE A 115 10.63 4.75 11.26
N GLN A 116 10.73 3.48 11.65
CA GLN A 116 11.18 2.41 10.74
C GLN A 116 10.20 2.20 9.58
N TYR A 117 8.90 2.30 9.88
CA TYR A 117 7.84 2.19 8.87
C TYR A 117 7.82 3.41 7.94
N ALA A 118 7.99 4.62 8.47
CA ALA A 118 8.08 5.83 7.67
C ALA A 118 9.31 5.82 6.74
N VAL A 119 10.48 5.44 7.26
CA VAL A 119 11.70 5.26 6.44
C VAL A 119 11.45 4.23 5.34
N LYS A 120 10.75 3.13 5.64
CA LYS A 120 10.41 2.15 4.61
C LYS A 120 9.51 2.71 3.52
N VAL A 121 8.49 3.51 3.87
CA VAL A 121 7.63 4.15 2.87
C VAL A 121 8.47 4.99 1.92
N LEU A 122 9.40 5.79 2.44
CA LEU A 122 10.31 6.61 1.63
C LEU A 122 11.22 5.76 0.74
N GLU A 123 11.77 4.66 1.28
CA GLU A 123 12.59 3.71 0.51
C GLU A 123 11.79 3.07 -0.63
N ILE A 124 10.56 2.63 -0.37
CA ILE A 124 9.66 2.06 -1.39
C ILE A 124 9.36 3.11 -2.45
N ALA A 125 9.05 4.34 -2.06
CA ALA A 125 8.75 5.43 -2.99
C ALA A 125 9.92 5.70 -3.95
N GLN A 126 11.13 5.85 -3.41
CA GLN A 126 12.34 6.09 -4.19
C GLN A 126 12.62 4.94 -5.16
N LYS A 127 12.61 3.70 -4.68
CA LYS A 127 12.85 2.52 -5.51
C LYS A 127 11.79 2.36 -6.59
N TYR A 128 10.52 2.56 -6.24
CA TYR A 128 9.42 2.47 -7.19
C TYR A 128 9.57 3.49 -8.33
N ARG A 129 9.90 4.75 -8.01
CA ARG A 129 10.17 5.77 -9.04
C ARG A 129 11.38 5.46 -9.90
N ALA A 130 12.42 4.87 -9.32
CA ALA A 130 13.63 4.47 -10.03
C ALA A 130 13.43 3.21 -10.91
N GLY A 131 12.25 2.57 -10.85
CA GLY A 131 12.01 1.28 -11.49
C GLY A 131 12.81 0.13 -10.86
N GLU A 132 13.32 0.33 -9.64
CA GLU A 132 14.10 -0.65 -8.90
C GLU A 132 13.18 -1.62 -8.15
N PRO A 133 13.63 -2.87 -7.94
CA PRO A 133 12.91 -3.82 -7.09
C PRO A 133 12.77 -3.28 -5.66
N TRP A 134 11.55 -3.27 -5.15
CA TRP A 134 11.24 -2.96 -3.76
C TRP A 134 10.62 -4.17 -3.08
N GLU A 135 10.70 -4.21 -1.75
CA GLU A 135 10.14 -5.29 -0.94
C GLU A 135 9.21 -4.73 0.14
N TYR A 136 8.18 -5.52 0.47
CA TYR A 136 7.38 -5.32 1.67
C TYR A 136 8.31 -5.30 2.90
N ILE A 137 7.95 -4.55 3.95
CA ILE A 137 8.53 -4.84 5.26
C ILE A 137 8.19 -6.31 5.57
N LYS A 138 9.24 -7.10 5.81
CA LYS A 138 9.06 -8.41 6.40
C LYS A 138 8.57 -8.16 7.81
N PRO A 139 7.51 -8.83 8.28
CA PRO A 139 7.12 -8.75 9.68
C PRO A 139 8.37 -9.02 10.50
N HIS A 140 8.86 -7.98 11.17
CA HIS A 140 9.88 -8.18 12.17
C HIS A 140 9.25 -9.08 13.23
N GLU A 141 10.00 -10.03 13.77
CA GLU A 141 9.53 -10.91 14.83
C GLU A 141 9.18 -10.07 16.08
N PHE A 142 8.00 -9.48 16.10
CA PHE A 142 7.46 -8.70 17.21
C PHE A 142 6.19 -9.39 17.66
N ARG A 143 6.42 -10.50 18.35
CA ARG A 143 5.56 -10.90 19.45
C ARG A 143 5.68 -9.81 20.50
N VAL A 144 4.58 -9.15 20.82
CA VAL A 144 4.36 -8.72 22.20
C VAL A 144 3.80 -9.92 22.93
#